data_AF-A0A7D9H7U9-F1
#
_entry.id   AF-A0A7D9H7U9-F1
#
_cell.length_a   1.000
_cell.length_b   1.000
_cell.length_c   1.000
_cell.angle_alpha   90.00
_cell.angle_beta   90.00
_cell.angle_gamma   90.00
#
_symmetry.space_group_name_H-M   'P 1'
#
loop_
_entity.id
_entity.type
_entity.pdbx_description
1 polymer ?
#
loop_
_entity_poly.entity_id
_entity_poly.type
_entity_poly.pdbx_seq_one_letter_code
_entity_poly.pdbx_strand_id
1 'polypeptide(L)' 'RAYLEIFERLGSHWIDFARNLGIPEDKIDKLYYILDYHESRCDPYTWRQTLLKALVNARRRDLSDKVASL' A
#
# COMPACT_ATOMS: atom_id res chain seq x y z
N ARG A 1 11.76 3.70 0.73
CA ARG A 1 11.95 3.23 -0.66
C ARG A 1 10.71 2.54 -1.20
N ALA A 2 10.20 1.49 -0.55
CA ALA A 2 8.96 0.82 -0.94
C ALA A 2 7.75 1.78 -1.06
N TYR A 3 7.49 2.60 -0.05
CA TYR A 3 6.37 3.56 -0.05
C TYR A 3 6.44 4.58 -1.19
N LEU A 4 7.64 5.07 -1.54
CA LEU A 4 7.83 6.02 -2.64
C LEU A 4 7.53 5.37 -4.00
N GLU A 5 8.04 4.16 -4.23
CA GLU A 5 7.77 3.40 -5.46
C GLU A 5 6.26 3.15 -5.64
N ILE A 6 5.57 2.82 -4.53
CA ILE A 6 4.12 2.65 -4.52
C ILE A 6 3.45 3.97 -4.83
N PHE A 7 3.81 5.06 -4.14
CA PHE A 7 3.24 6.38 -4.35
C PHE A 7 3.29 6.81 -5.83
N GLU A 8 4.46 6.65 -6.47
CA GLU A 8 4.68 7.09 -7.85
C GLU A 8 3.94 6.25 -8.88
N ARG A 9 3.70 4.96 -8.61
CA ARG A 9 3.21 4.02 -9.63
C ARG A 9 1.81 3.49 -9.38
N LEU A 10 1.23 3.68 -8.19
CA LEU A 10 -0.07 3.09 -7.84
C LEU A 10 -1.22 3.67 -8.66
N GLY A 11 -1.12 4.95 -9.07
CA GLY A 11 -2.10 5.60 -9.94
C GLY A 11 -3.51 5.54 -9.35
N SER A 12 -4.53 5.31 -10.17
CA SER A 12 -5.95 5.24 -9.76
C SER A 12 -6.30 4.02 -8.88
N HIS A 13 -5.40 3.05 -8.70
CA HIS A 13 -5.65 1.84 -7.89
C HIS A 13 -5.49 2.07 -6.38
N TRP A 14 -5.24 3.31 -5.97
CA TRP A 14 -4.95 3.63 -4.57
C TRP A 14 -6.10 3.36 -3.62
N ILE A 15 -7.35 3.53 -4.06
CA ILE A 15 -8.55 3.26 -3.24
C ILE A 15 -8.66 1.77 -2.95
N ASP A 16 -8.53 0.92 -3.98
CA ASP A 16 -8.60 -0.53 -3.81
C ASP A 16 -7.43 -1.06 -2.98
N PHE A 17 -6.24 -0.47 -3.14
CA PHE A 17 -5.09 -0.77 -2.30
C PHE A 17 -5.34 -0.42 -0.84
N ALA A 18 -5.88 0.76 -0.55
CA ALA A 18 -6.18 1.19 0.81
C ALA A 18 -7.24 0.32 1.50
N ARG A 19 -8.29 -0.08 0.76
CA ARG A 19 -9.28 -1.05 1.25
C ARG A 19 -8.64 -2.39 1.60
N ASN A 20 -7.73 -2.88 0.75
CA ASN A 20 -7.01 -4.13 1.00
C ASN A 20 -5.96 -4.04 2.11
N LEU A 21 -5.48 -2.84 2.42
CA LEU A 21 -4.67 -2.55 3.61
C LEU A 21 -5.51 -2.49 4.91
N GLY A 22 -6.83 -2.59 4.82
CA GLY A 22 -7.73 -2.46 5.96
C GLY A 22 -7.88 -1.03 6.46
N ILE A 23 -7.57 -0.03 5.62
CA ILE A 23 -7.78 1.38 5.96
C ILE A 23 -9.27 1.69 5.84
N PRO A 24 -9.91 2.23 6.89
CA PRO A 24 -11.32 2.60 6.85
C PRO A 24 -11.61 3.61 5.73
N GLU A 25 -12.74 3.46 5.03
CA GLU A 25 -13.09 4.34 3.90
C GLU A 25 -13.17 5.82 4.26
N ASP A 26 -13.57 6.15 5.49
CA ASP A 26 -13.58 7.52 6.02
C ASP A 26 -12.16 8.13 6.18
N LYS A 27 -11.11 7.30 6.06
CA LYS A 27 -9.70 7.69 6.06
C LYS A 27 -9.07 7.64 4.67
N ILE A 28 -9.79 7.15 3.66
CA ILE A 28 -9.34 7.07 2.25
C ILE A 28 -9.63 8.41 1.57
N ASP A 29 -8.86 9.44 1.93
CA ASP A 29 -9.00 10.77 1.31
C ASP A 29 -7.95 10.97 0.20
N LYS A 30 -6.68 10.63 0.46
CA LYS A 30 -5.59 10.73 -0.52
C LYS A 30 -4.56 9.62 -0.33
N LEU A 31 -3.90 9.23 -1.43
CA LEU A 31 -2.83 8.23 -1.45
C LEU A 31 -1.70 8.54 -0.45
N TYR A 32 -1.30 9.80 -0.30
CA TYR A 32 -0.26 10.18 0.67
C TYR A 32 -0.66 9.80 2.11
N TYR A 33 -1.91 10.05 2.50
CA TYR A 33 -2.42 9.69 3.83
C TYR A 33 -2.45 8.19 4.07
N ILE A 34 -2.70 7.39 3.03
CA ILE A 34 -2.75 5.93 3.13
C ILE A 34 -1.39 5.34 3.51
N LEU A 35 -0.32 5.84 2.86
CA LEU A 35 1.03 5.33 3.11
C LEU A 35 1.55 5.80 4.48
N ASP A 36 1.30 7.06 4.84
CA ASP A 36 1.67 7.61 6.15
C ASP A 36 0.87 6.97 7.31
N TYR A 37 -0.43 6.74 7.12
CA TYR A 37 -1.28 6.02 8.06
C TYR A 37 -0.81 4.58 8.26
N HIS A 38 -0.46 3.90 7.16
CA HIS A 38 0.07 2.54 7.26
C HIS A 38 1.43 2.54 7.96
N GLU A 39 2.37 3.41 7.58
CA GLU A 39 3.71 3.47 8.19
C GLU A 39 3.65 3.74 9.70
N SER A 40 2.76 4.64 10.15
CA SER A 40 2.61 4.98 11.56
C SER A 40 1.92 3.91 12.43
N ARG A 41 1.18 2.97 11.82
CA ARG A 41 0.40 1.95 12.55
C ARG A 41 0.77 0.51 12.25
N CYS A 42 1.65 0.29 11.27
CA CYS A 42 2.03 -1.04 10.87
C CYS A 42 2.89 -1.72 11.94
N ASP A 43 2.73 -3.04 12.03
CA ASP A 43 3.62 -3.89 12.80
C ASP A 43 4.97 -3.99 12.07
N PRO A 44 6.11 -3.61 12.70
CA PRO A 44 7.43 -3.63 12.08
C PRO A 44 7.86 -5.00 11.54
N TYR A 45 7.29 -6.09 12.05
CA TYR A 45 7.63 -7.46 11.61
C TYR A 45 6.80 -7.91 10.41
N THR A 46 5.59 -7.38 10.23
CA THR A 46 4.63 -7.88 9.23
C THR A 46 4.22 -6.84 8.17
N TRP A 47 4.55 -5.56 8.36
CA TRP A 47 4.15 -4.45 7.48
C TRP A 47 4.41 -4.74 6.01
N ARG A 48 5.57 -5.32 5.69
CA ARG A 48 5.99 -5.57 4.32
C ARG A 48 5.13 -6.65 3.67
N GLN A 49 4.83 -7.73 4.39
CA GLN A 49 3.95 -8.79 3.89
C GLN A 49 2.53 -8.29 3.67
N THR A 50 1.99 -7.51 4.62
CA THR A 50 0.67 -6.89 4.52
C THR A 50 0.57 -5.99 3.30
N LEU A 51 1.60 -5.18 3.07
CA LEU A 51 1.66 -4.23 1.98
C LEU A 51 1.81 -4.91 0.61
N LEU A 52 2.64 -5.95 0.48
CA LEU A 52 2.74 -6.77 -0.73
C LEU A 52 1.41 -7.49 -1.04
N LYS A 53 0.79 -8.09 -0.03
CA LYS A 53 -0.51 -8.75 -0.18
C LYS A 53 -1.60 -7.78 -0.62
N ALA A 54 -1.62 -6.58 -0.06
CA ALA A 54 -2.57 -5.54 -0.45
C ALA A 54 -2.36 -5.09 -1.91
N LEU A 55 -1.11 -4.96 -2.37
CA LEU A 55 -0.80 -4.66 -3.78
C LEU A 55 -1.31 -5.77 -4.71
N VAL A 56 -1.07 -7.04 -4.38
CA VAL A 56 -1.57 -8.18 -5.17
C VAL A 56 -3.10 -8.16 -5.25
N ASN A 57 -3.78 -7.94 -4.13
CA ASN A 57 -5.25 -7.89 -4.10
C ASN A 57 -5.82 -6.68 -4.83
N ALA A 58 -5.10 -5.55 -4.86
CA ALA A 58 -5.43 -4.36 -5.64
C ALA A 58 -5.10 -4.49 -7.14
N ARG A 59 -4.82 -5.70 -7.62
CA ARG A 59 -4.45 -6.01 -9.02
C ARG A 59 -3.14 -5.35 -9.47
N ARG A 60 -2.27 -5.05 -8.51
CA ARG A 60 -0.93 -4.47 -8.72
C ARG A 60 0.18 -5.43 -8.36
N ARG A 61 0.09 -6.66 -8.89
CA ARG A 61 1.15 -7.68 -8.75
C ARG A 61 2.49 -7.18 -9.31
N ASP A 62 2.46 -6.39 -10.39
CA ASP A 62 3.62 -5.70 -10.95
C ASP A 62 4.38 -4.88 -9.90
N LEU A 63 3.64 -4.13 -9.07
CA LEU A 63 4.24 -3.35 -7.99
C LEU A 63 4.66 -4.21 -6.82
N SER A 64 3.87 -5.24 -6.49
CA SER A 64 4.25 -6.19 -5.44
C SER A 64 5.62 -6.81 -5.75
N ASP A 65 5.81 -7.32 -6.96
CA ASP A 65 7.06 -7.97 -7.35
C ASP A 65 8.23 -6.97 -7.34
N LYS A 66 7.99 -5.75 -7.81
CA LYS A 66 8.98 -4.66 -7.77
C LYS A 66 9.37 -4.31 -6.33
N VAL A 67 8.39 -4.09 -5.45
CA VAL A 67 8.61 -3.74 -4.04
C VAL A 67 9.23 -4.89 -3.26
N ALA A 68 8.93 -6.14 -3.60
CA ALA A 68 9.55 -7.32 -2.99
C ALA A 68 11.06 -7.43 -3.30
N SER A 69 11.49 -6.92 -4.46
CA SER A 69 12.90 -6.89 -4.86
C SER A 69 13.75 -5.77 -4.25
N LEU A 70 13.14 -4.80 -3.55
CA LEU A 70 13.81 -3.64 -2.92
C LEU A 70 14.39 -3.94 -1.54
#